data_AF-I3KVQ7-F1
#
_entry.id   AF-I3KVQ7-F1
#
_cell.length_a   1.000
_cell.length_b   1.000
_cell.length_c   1.000
_cell.angle_alpha   90.00
_cell.angle_beta   90.00
_cell.angle_gamma   90.00
#
_symmetry.space_group_name_H-M   'P 1'
#
loop_
_entity.id
_entity.type
_entity.pdbx_description
1 polymer ?
#
loop_
_entity_poly.entity_id
_entity_poly.type
_entity_poly.pdbx_seq_one_letter_code
_entity_poly.pdbx_strand_id
1 'polypeptide(L)'
;MSFICVVESWRRCWWLQATADSGGEEKMDAQDQTSNQLQERVQALTGENLQWRGKYERVLTKVGHLETRLSHLASSNTDLSCRLVQSEEERLKIYKELVEEKIKANKIREQYEEETFELKTKVLNQEGVITELEIERDRLLRELQSTETCLKGKETSGQDLTEEYATLKKNYQILAEVHDKELAKSGALTAELLALAQAQDALRRQLEEQHQCVKTSTEGLHGELDRVRALITRMSHDTVKPEEQAEMDKEQKSMQKTLLENQDEIKDKLEEMKSSYKEQQKKLEEKVVAMGKEHQQIHRAMHVSQKKLSEQSAALMCSQRQLKEAEEENSKLQLQVKELIEEYRTRLVCYLQDIADYIDGLEESKRPSEPSKMRGFIDSMLQDVRLSYRAREEQLATAARSYKKRLQRITQTHHALLVAYRLQREQILVKPENGLDPGPPEAHFNLEPTELKDAIEKELQQLHQDKARLEGQLQAAREQVAAFKIPMQNVNRQQLDKPEQRFEESCGDIRKQLKELTDSTPVSFEKERALLMTRAAVAEAQVLELQDYIEKHLSRFEQEITHLRRLHGAEEAGRSQSAKSDRC
;
A
#
# COMPACT_ATOMS: atom_id res chain seq x y z
N MET A 1 83.59 -43.80 -2.57
CA MET A 1 85.06 -43.84 -2.66
C MET A 1 85.55 -45.07 -1.89
N SER A 2 86.58 -45.76 -2.39
CA SER A 2 87.15 -47.03 -1.89
C SER A 2 86.71 -48.33 -2.58
N PHE A 3 86.62 -48.32 -3.92
CA PHE A 3 86.61 -49.55 -4.74
C PHE A 3 87.54 -49.42 -5.96
N ILE A 4 88.77 -48.95 -5.76
CA ILE A 4 89.81 -48.88 -6.82
C ILE A 4 91.05 -49.75 -6.51
N CYS A 5 91.19 -50.36 -5.33
CA CYS A 5 92.45 -51.04 -4.96
C CYS A 5 92.52 -52.57 -5.13
N VAL A 6 91.52 -53.25 -5.70
CA VAL A 6 91.57 -54.74 -5.79
C VAL A 6 91.81 -55.26 -7.21
N VAL A 7 91.60 -54.44 -8.25
CA VAL A 7 91.72 -54.88 -9.64
C VAL A 7 93.17 -54.87 -10.17
N GLU A 8 94.09 -54.14 -9.53
CA GLU A 8 95.51 -54.09 -9.96
C GLU A 8 96.39 -55.23 -9.44
N SER A 9 95.97 -55.96 -8.40
CA SER A 9 96.81 -57.03 -7.81
C SER A 9 96.77 -58.34 -8.61
N TRP A 10 95.69 -58.59 -9.37
CA TRP A 10 95.50 -59.84 -10.11
C TRP A 10 96.10 -59.85 -11.52
N ARG A 11 96.40 -58.69 -12.12
CA ARG A 11 97.09 -58.61 -13.42
C ARG A 11 98.60 -58.84 -13.35
N ARG A 12 99.23 -58.78 -12.17
CA ARG A 12 100.68 -59.00 -12.01
C ARG A 12 101.10 -60.46 -11.81
N CYS A 13 100.20 -61.37 -11.42
CA CYS A 13 100.56 -62.79 -11.23
C CYS A 13 100.47 -63.64 -12.51
N TRP A 14 99.87 -63.15 -13.60
CA TRP A 14 99.71 -63.92 -14.84
C TRP A 14 100.74 -63.62 -15.93
N TRP A 15 101.72 -62.74 -15.65
CA TRP A 15 102.79 -62.38 -16.59
C TRP A 15 104.18 -62.96 -16.23
N LEU A 16 104.27 -63.80 -15.19
CA LEU A 16 105.52 -64.41 -14.73
C LEU A 16 105.52 -65.95 -14.80
N GLN A 17 104.69 -66.55 -15.65
CA GLN A 17 104.64 -68.00 -15.83
C GLN A 17 104.54 -68.39 -17.32
N ALA A 18 105.36 -67.76 -18.17
CA ALA A 18 105.50 -68.11 -19.58
C ALA A 18 106.92 -67.84 -20.08
N THR A 19 107.90 -68.49 -19.45
CA THR A 19 109.20 -68.81 -20.07
C THR A 19 109.59 -70.22 -19.63
N ALA A 20 109.21 -71.19 -20.47
CA ALA A 20 110.08 -72.32 -20.81
C ALA A 20 111.44 -71.75 -21.27
N ASP A 21 112.60 -72.38 -21.15
CA ASP A 21 112.99 -73.80 -21.15
C ASP A 21 114.46 -73.80 -20.72
N SER A 22 114.95 -74.92 -20.14
CA SER A 22 116.23 -75.56 -20.51
C SER A 22 116.78 -76.46 -19.40
N GLY A 23 116.75 -77.77 -19.66
CA GLY A 23 117.90 -78.64 -19.41
C GLY A 23 117.85 -79.50 -18.14
N GLY A 24 117.89 -80.82 -18.35
CA GLY A 24 118.49 -81.76 -17.40
C GLY A 24 117.65 -82.98 -17.09
N GLU A 25 117.83 -84.03 -17.90
CA GLU A 25 117.43 -85.40 -17.62
C GLU A 25 117.98 -85.91 -16.28
N GLU A 26 117.15 -86.65 -15.52
CA GLU A 26 117.38 -88.06 -15.12
C GLU A 26 116.72 -88.44 -13.77
N LYS A 27 116.17 -89.67 -13.75
CA LYS A 27 115.68 -90.52 -12.65
C LYS A 27 114.21 -90.32 -12.21
N MET A 28 113.30 -91.19 -12.68
CA MET A 28 113.02 -92.59 -12.26
C MET A 28 111.84 -92.66 -11.28
N ASP A 29 110.65 -92.85 -11.85
CA ASP A 29 109.48 -93.64 -11.40
C ASP A 29 108.84 -93.42 -10.02
N ALA A 30 109.50 -92.79 -9.03
CA ALA A 30 108.89 -92.40 -7.75
C ALA A 30 108.38 -90.95 -7.74
N GLN A 31 108.93 -90.12 -8.63
CA GLN A 31 108.55 -88.70 -8.78
C GLN A 31 107.27 -88.54 -9.61
N ASP A 32 106.97 -89.47 -10.52
CA ASP A 32 105.74 -89.46 -11.32
C ASP A 32 104.49 -89.85 -10.51
N GLN A 33 104.59 -90.78 -9.55
CA GLN A 33 103.45 -91.11 -8.68
C GLN A 33 103.11 -89.97 -7.70
N THR A 34 104.12 -89.30 -7.14
CA THR A 34 103.94 -88.14 -6.25
C THR A 34 103.51 -86.90 -7.02
N SER A 35 104.04 -86.68 -8.23
CA SER A 35 103.60 -85.63 -9.15
C SER A 35 102.14 -85.84 -9.60
N ASN A 36 101.76 -87.06 -9.95
CA ASN A 36 100.38 -87.38 -10.33
C ASN A 36 99.39 -87.22 -9.16
N GLN A 37 99.74 -87.64 -7.94
CA GLN A 37 98.89 -87.42 -6.76
C GLN A 37 98.76 -85.93 -6.40
N LEU A 38 99.84 -85.15 -6.54
CA LEU A 38 99.79 -83.70 -6.34
C LEU A 38 98.96 -83.03 -7.44
N GLN A 39 99.06 -83.48 -8.68
CA GLN A 39 98.30 -82.96 -9.82
C GLN A 39 96.80 -83.26 -9.67
N GLU A 40 96.42 -84.47 -9.26
CA GLU A 40 95.03 -84.81 -8.93
C GLU A 40 94.52 -83.97 -7.77
N ARG A 41 95.33 -83.75 -6.73
CA ARG A 41 94.93 -82.93 -5.58
C ARG A 41 94.81 -81.44 -5.94
N VAL A 42 95.67 -80.92 -6.81
CA VAL A 42 95.55 -79.57 -7.36
C VAL A 42 94.29 -79.46 -8.20
N GLN A 43 93.99 -80.44 -9.06
CA GLN A 43 92.74 -80.45 -9.86
C GLN A 43 91.49 -80.51 -8.96
N ALA A 44 91.50 -81.34 -7.92
CA ALA A 44 90.41 -81.43 -6.94
C ALA A 44 90.21 -80.09 -6.20
N LEU A 45 91.29 -79.50 -5.67
CA LEU A 45 91.25 -78.18 -5.01
C LEU A 45 90.84 -77.06 -5.98
N THR A 46 91.17 -77.17 -7.27
CA THR A 46 90.75 -76.21 -8.30
C THR A 46 89.25 -76.34 -8.57
N GLY A 47 88.74 -77.58 -8.66
CA GLY A 47 87.31 -77.87 -8.76
C GLY A 47 86.51 -77.39 -7.55
N GLU A 48 87.02 -77.61 -6.34
CA GLU A 48 86.44 -77.08 -5.11
C GLU A 48 86.45 -75.55 -5.07
N ASN A 49 87.57 -74.91 -5.46
CA ASN A 49 87.65 -73.45 -5.55
C ASN A 49 86.65 -72.87 -6.56
N LEU A 50 86.46 -73.51 -7.71
CA LEU A 50 85.43 -73.12 -8.68
C LEU A 50 84.03 -73.28 -8.09
N GLN A 51 83.78 -74.37 -7.34
CA GLN A 51 82.51 -74.57 -6.65
C GLN A 51 82.25 -73.49 -5.59
N TRP A 52 83.27 -73.11 -4.81
CA TRP A 52 83.20 -72.04 -3.82
C TRP A 52 83.00 -70.68 -4.46
N ARG A 53 83.65 -70.37 -5.58
CA ARG A 53 83.39 -69.15 -6.38
C ARG A 53 81.94 -69.09 -6.84
N GLY A 54 81.41 -70.17 -7.42
CA GLY A 54 80.01 -70.23 -7.83
C GLY A 54 79.02 -70.10 -6.66
N LYS A 55 79.36 -70.61 -5.47
CA LYS A 55 78.57 -70.37 -4.24
C LYS A 55 78.66 -68.91 -3.79
N TYR A 56 79.84 -68.31 -3.81
CA TYR A 56 80.09 -66.91 -3.43
C TYR A 56 79.36 -65.93 -4.37
N GLU A 57 79.43 -66.13 -5.68
CA GLU A 57 78.70 -65.34 -6.67
C GLU A 57 77.18 -65.44 -6.47
N ARG A 58 76.65 -66.64 -6.19
CA ARG A 58 75.22 -66.80 -5.84
C ARG A 58 74.85 -66.05 -4.56
N VAL A 59 75.72 -66.01 -3.55
CA VAL A 59 75.47 -65.22 -2.34
C VAL A 59 75.52 -63.72 -2.66
N LEU A 60 76.50 -63.25 -3.43
CA LEU A 60 76.61 -61.86 -3.85
C LEU A 60 75.39 -61.39 -4.65
N THR A 61 74.91 -62.18 -5.61
CA THR A 61 73.68 -61.86 -6.32
C THR A 61 72.50 -61.75 -5.36
N LYS A 62 72.31 -62.70 -4.43
CA LYS A 62 71.25 -62.62 -3.42
C LYS A 62 71.36 -61.37 -2.55
N VAL A 63 72.58 -61.00 -2.11
CA VAL A 63 72.83 -59.77 -1.35
C VAL A 63 72.43 -58.54 -2.17
N GLY A 64 72.83 -58.45 -3.44
CA GLY A 64 72.42 -57.34 -4.32
C GLY A 64 70.91 -57.25 -4.52
N HIS A 65 70.21 -58.39 -4.64
CA HIS A 65 68.74 -58.40 -4.71
C HIS A 65 68.10 -57.90 -3.40
N LEU A 66 68.65 -58.28 -2.24
CA LEU A 66 68.19 -57.81 -0.94
C LEU A 66 68.46 -56.31 -0.75
N GLU A 67 69.63 -55.82 -1.15
CA GLU A 67 69.97 -54.38 -1.13
C GLU A 67 68.99 -53.58 -1.99
N THR A 68 68.72 -54.03 -3.21
CA THR A 68 67.78 -53.35 -4.11
C THR A 68 66.36 -53.33 -3.51
N ARG A 69 65.91 -54.45 -2.92
CA ARG A 69 64.62 -54.52 -2.20
C ARG A 69 64.58 -53.60 -0.99
N LEU A 70 65.66 -53.52 -0.21
CA LEU A 70 65.77 -52.61 0.93
C LEU A 70 65.71 -51.15 0.49
N SER A 71 66.39 -50.78 -0.61
CA SER A 71 66.30 -49.44 -1.18
C SER A 71 64.89 -49.10 -1.64
N HIS A 72 64.18 -50.02 -2.31
CA HIS A 72 62.77 -49.83 -2.68
C HIS A 72 61.84 -49.72 -1.47
N LEU A 73 62.07 -50.55 -0.44
CA LEU A 73 61.30 -50.45 0.80
C LEU A 73 61.53 -49.10 1.48
N ALA A 74 62.78 -48.63 1.56
CA ALA A 74 63.12 -47.33 2.11
C ALA A 74 62.43 -46.19 1.34
N SER A 75 62.47 -46.22 -0.01
CA SER A 75 61.81 -45.20 -0.83
C SER A 75 60.28 -45.22 -0.69
N SER A 76 59.68 -46.41 -0.61
CA SER A 76 58.23 -46.54 -0.38
C SER A 76 57.83 -46.04 1.02
N ASN A 77 58.66 -46.31 2.04
CA ASN A 77 58.41 -45.84 3.39
C ASN A 77 58.50 -44.31 3.49
N THR A 78 59.47 -43.69 2.81
CA THR A 78 59.56 -42.23 2.74
C THR A 78 58.37 -41.61 1.99
N ASP A 79 57.93 -42.21 0.86
CA ASP A 79 56.76 -41.72 0.12
C ASP A 79 55.48 -41.81 0.95
N LEU A 80 55.25 -42.95 1.61
CA LEU A 80 54.11 -43.12 2.53
C LEU A 80 54.15 -42.11 3.69
N SER A 81 55.33 -41.86 4.26
CA SER A 81 55.49 -40.86 5.33
C SER A 81 55.17 -39.44 4.83
N CYS A 82 55.63 -39.06 3.63
CA CYS A 82 55.31 -37.77 3.03
C CYS A 82 53.80 -37.61 2.76
N ARG A 83 53.15 -38.65 2.21
CA ARG A 83 51.71 -38.65 1.97
C ARG A 83 50.89 -38.55 3.26
N LEU A 84 51.35 -39.21 4.34
CA LEU A 84 50.72 -39.08 5.65
C LEU A 84 50.79 -37.65 6.17
N VAL A 85 51.97 -37.02 6.11
CA VAL A 85 52.16 -35.62 6.53
C VAL A 85 51.25 -34.68 5.73
N GLN A 86 51.19 -34.83 4.41
CA GLN A 86 50.30 -34.03 3.56
C GLN A 86 48.83 -34.20 3.95
N SER A 87 48.39 -35.43 4.21
CA SER A 87 47.00 -35.69 4.65
C SER A 87 46.69 -35.08 6.02
N GLU A 88 47.67 -35.02 6.93
CA GLU A 88 47.52 -34.36 8.23
C GLU A 88 47.47 -32.83 8.09
N GLU A 89 48.29 -32.25 7.21
CA GLU A 89 48.27 -30.82 6.89
C GLU A 89 46.93 -30.39 6.26
N GLU A 90 46.43 -31.16 5.30
CA GLU A 90 45.11 -30.95 4.69
C GLU A 90 43.99 -31.05 5.73
N ARG A 91 44.05 -32.06 6.60
CA ARG A 91 43.09 -32.23 7.71
C ARG A 91 43.12 -31.02 8.65
N LEU A 92 44.30 -30.53 9.03
CA LEU A 92 44.44 -29.33 9.88
C LEU A 92 43.91 -28.08 9.18
N LYS A 93 44.13 -27.95 7.86
CA LYS A 93 43.59 -26.84 7.06
C LYS A 93 42.06 -26.84 7.07
N ILE A 94 41.43 -28.01 6.87
CA ILE A 94 39.98 -28.16 6.94
C ILE A 94 39.47 -27.82 8.35
N TYR A 95 40.13 -28.29 9.41
CA TYR A 95 39.74 -27.93 10.78
C TYR A 95 39.86 -26.43 11.07
N LYS A 96 40.88 -25.76 10.54
CA LYS A 96 41.04 -24.31 10.66
C LYS A 96 39.90 -23.59 9.94
N GLU A 97 39.61 -23.94 8.69
CA GLU A 97 38.52 -23.35 7.90
C GLU A 97 37.16 -23.58 8.58
N LEU A 98 36.91 -24.77 9.13
CA LEU A 98 35.70 -25.07 9.89
C LEU A 98 35.54 -24.18 11.13
N VAL A 99 36.63 -23.93 11.87
CA VAL A 99 36.61 -23.05 13.04
C VAL A 99 36.37 -21.60 12.62
N GLU A 100 37.02 -21.13 11.55
CA GLU A 100 36.81 -19.78 11.00
C GLU A 100 35.37 -19.57 10.56
N GLU A 101 34.76 -20.54 9.86
CA GLU A 101 33.35 -20.48 9.48
C GLU A 101 32.43 -20.50 10.70
N LYS A 102 32.75 -21.29 11.75
CA LYS A 102 31.98 -21.28 12.99
C LYS A 102 32.06 -19.93 13.72
N ILE A 103 33.21 -19.26 13.69
CA ILE A 103 33.38 -17.92 14.25
C ILE A 103 32.56 -16.91 13.45
N LYS A 104 32.60 -16.95 12.10
CA LYS A 104 31.79 -16.08 11.24
C LYS A 104 30.30 -16.29 11.48
N ALA A 105 29.85 -17.55 11.55
CA ALA A 105 28.46 -17.89 11.83
C ALA A 105 28.01 -17.38 13.22
N ASN A 106 28.85 -17.52 14.23
CA ASN A 106 28.58 -16.97 15.56
C ASN A 106 28.50 -15.43 15.53
N LYS A 107 29.41 -14.76 14.83
CA LYS A 107 29.42 -13.30 14.71
C LYS A 107 28.15 -12.77 14.03
N ILE A 108 27.70 -13.44 12.97
CA ILE A 108 26.45 -13.11 12.28
C ILE A 108 25.25 -13.34 13.22
N ARG A 109 25.24 -14.44 13.98
CA ARG A 109 24.19 -14.70 14.97
C ARG A 109 24.13 -13.64 16.07
N GLU A 110 25.28 -13.22 16.60
CA GLU A 110 25.37 -12.14 17.61
C GLU A 110 24.82 -10.82 17.08
N GLN A 111 25.12 -10.47 15.81
CA GLN A 111 24.57 -9.28 15.15
C GLN A 111 23.03 -9.35 15.04
N TYR A 112 22.49 -10.50 14.62
CA TYR A 112 21.04 -10.68 14.56
C TYR A 112 20.39 -10.60 15.95
N GLU A 113 21.02 -11.13 16.98
CA GLU A 113 20.52 -11.05 18.36
C GLU A 113 20.51 -9.60 18.87
N GLU A 114 21.55 -8.82 18.56
CA GLU A 114 21.63 -7.38 18.89
C GLU A 114 20.56 -6.57 18.16
N GLU A 115 20.43 -6.73 16.84
CA GLU A 115 19.39 -6.07 16.04
C GLU A 115 17.98 -6.44 16.52
N THR A 116 17.75 -7.71 16.88
CA THR A 116 16.47 -8.19 17.42
C THR A 116 16.17 -7.52 18.76
N PHE A 117 17.17 -7.34 19.62
CA PHE A 117 17.01 -6.65 20.90
C PHE A 117 16.69 -5.16 20.71
N GLU A 118 17.39 -4.49 19.80
CA GLU A 118 17.13 -3.09 19.46
C GLU A 118 15.72 -2.89 18.90
N LEU A 119 15.31 -3.74 17.95
CA LEU A 119 13.97 -3.69 17.36
C LEU A 119 12.90 -3.94 18.41
N LYS A 120 13.09 -4.94 19.28
CA LYS A 120 12.17 -5.21 20.39
C LYS A 120 12.05 -4.02 21.34
N THR A 121 13.16 -3.34 21.62
CA THR A 121 13.16 -2.12 22.44
C THR A 121 12.38 -0.99 21.76
N LYS A 122 12.56 -0.78 20.44
CA LYS A 122 11.80 0.20 19.67
C LYS A 122 10.30 -0.10 19.64
N VAL A 123 9.93 -1.36 19.46
CA VAL A 123 8.53 -1.82 19.49
C VAL A 123 7.90 -1.53 20.85
N LEU A 124 8.55 -1.88 21.96
CA LEU A 124 8.04 -1.59 23.30
C LEU A 124 7.86 -0.08 23.55
N ASN A 125 8.79 0.74 23.07
CA ASN A 125 8.66 2.20 23.17
C ASN A 125 7.49 2.73 22.35
N GLN A 126 7.28 2.21 21.13
CA GLN A 126 6.15 2.58 20.28
C GLN A 126 4.82 2.13 20.88
N GLU A 127 4.75 0.92 21.44
CA GLU A 127 3.59 0.42 22.19
C GLU A 127 3.26 1.36 23.37
N GLY A 128 4.28 1.83 24.11
CA GLY A 128 4.09 2.84 25.16
C GLY A 128 3.43 4.12 24.64
N VAL A 129 3.96 4.70 23.56
CA VAL A 129 3.37 5.90 22.95
C VAL A 129 1.94 5.66 22.44
N ILE A 130 1.66 4.48 21.86
CA ILE A 130 0.31 4.13 21.42
C ILE A 130 -0.65 4.09 22.62
N THR A 131 -0.26 3.47 23.74
CA THR A 131 -1.12 3.43 24.94
C THR A 131 -1.38 4.83 25.51
N GLU A 132 -0.39 5.72 25.48
CA GLU A 132 -0.58 7.13 25.89
C GLU A 132 -1.59 7.84 24.98
N LEU A 133 -1.47 7.67 23.67
CA LEU A 133 -2.40 8.25 22.69
C LEU A 133 -3.82 7.67 22.81
N GLU A 134 -3.96 6.38 23.13
CA GLU A 134 -5.26 5.75 23.41
C GLU A 134 -5.93 6.34 24.64
N ILE A 135 -5.16 6.58 25.72
CA ILE A 135 -5.65 7.24 26.93
C ILE A 135 -6.10 8.68 26.63
N GLU A 136 -5.32 9.43 25.83
CA GLU A 136 -5.67 10.78 25.41
C GLU A 136 -6.94 10.81 24.55
N ARG A 137 -7.07 9.88 23.59
CA ARG A 137 -8.28 9.71 22.79
C ARG A 137 -9.49 9.48 23.69
N ASP A 138 -9.40 8.58 24.67
CA ASP A 138 -10.52 8.26 25.56
C ASP A 138 -10.87 9.39 26.52
N ARG A 139 -9.89 10.21 26.88
CA ARG A 139 -10.14 11.47 27.59
C ARG A 139 -10.92 12.45 26.71
N LEU A 140 -10.46 12.70 25.48
CA LEU A 140 -11.11 13.62 24.55
C LEU A 140 -12.52 13.17 24.16
N LEU A 141 -12.74 11.86 24.00
CA LEU A 141 -14.08 11.31 23.76
C LEU A 141 -15.04 11.56 24.92
N ARG A 142 -14.58 11.43 26.17
CA ARG A 142 -15.39 11.76 27.35
C ARG A 142 -15.70 13.25 27.43
N GLU A 143 -14.71 14.10 27.14
CA GLU A 143 -14.90 15.56 27.07
C GLU A 143 -15.92 15.92 25.97
N LEU A 144 -15.81 15.33 24.77
CA LEU A 144 -16.75 15.50 23.68
C LEU A 144 -18.19 15.09 24.10
N GLN A 145 -18.37 13.91 24.68
CA GLN A 145 -19.68 13.46 25.16
C GLN A 145 -20.28 14.39 26.23
N SER A 146 -19.45 14.89 27.14
CA SER A 146 -19.90 15.86 28.16
C SER A 146 -20.32 17.20 27.56
N THR A 147 -19.62 17.67 26.52
CA THR A 147 -20.00 18.91 25.83
C THR A 147 -21.24 18.73 24.97
N GLU A 148 -21.40 17.58 24.32
CA GLU A 148 -22.58 17.24 23.54
C GLU A 148 -23.85 17.18 24.40
N THR A 149 -23.77 16.53 25.57
CA THR A 149 -24.89 16.49 26.53
C THR A 149 -25.24 17.87 27.09
N CYS A 150 -24.24 18.71 27.38
CA CYS A 150 -24.45 20.10 27.78
C CYS A 150 -25.11 20.93 26.67
N LEU A 151 -24.69 20.74 25.41
CA LEU A 151 -25.26 21.42 24.26
C LEU A 151 -26.72 21.01 24.05
N LYS A 152 -27.03 19.71 24.08
CA LYS A 152 -28.41 19.21 24.01
C LYS A 152 -29.28 19.81 25.10
N GLY A 153 -28.77 19.89 26.34
CA GLY A 153 -29.49 20.54 27.45
C GLY A 153 -29.75 22.03 27.25
N LYS A 154 -28.83 22.76 26.59
CA LYS A 154 -29.03 24.17 26.21
C LYS A 154 -30.00 24.34 25.04
N GLU A 155 -30.01 23.37 24.12
CA GLU A 155 -30.94 23.38 22.99
C GLU A 155 -32.38 23.15 23.46
N THR A 156 -32.60 22.20 24.37
CA THR A 156 -33.92 21.97 24.96
C THR A 156 -34.40 23.17 25.76
N SER A 157 -33.54 23.77 26.61
CA SER A 157 -33.94 24.98 27.35
C SER A 157 -34.18 26.19 26.44
N GLY A 158 -33.48 26.28 25.32
CA GLY A 158 -33.75 27.26 24.26
C GLY A 158 -35.12 27.05 23.62
N GLN A 159 -35.49 25.81 23.31
CA GLN A 159 -36.81 25.46 22.78
C GLN A 159 -37.91 25.82 23.78
N ASP A 160 -37.78 25.41 25.05
CA ASP A 160 -38.71 25.73 26.12
C ASP A 160 -38.92 27.26 26.24
N LEU A 161 -37.83 28.02 26.23
CA LEU A 161 -37.88 29.47 26.30
C LEU A 161 -38.62 30.08 25.09
N THR A 162 -38.39 29.57 23.87
CA THR A 162 -39.12 30.05 22.69
C THR A 162 -40.62 29.75 22.74
N GLU A 163 -41.01 28.61 23.30
CA GLU A 163 -42.40 28.25 23.55
C GLU A 163 -43.03 29.19 24.59
N GLU A 164 -42.32 29.49 25.68
CA GLU A 164 -42.73 30.49 26.67
C GLU A 164 -42.91 31.88 26.05
N TYR A 165 -41.98 32.33 25.20
CA TYR A 165 -42.12 33.60 24.49
C TYR A 165 -43.32 33.60 23.53
N ALA A 166 -43.58 32.49 22.83
CA ALA A 166 -44.71 32.37 21.91
C ALA A 166 -46.05 32.42 22.65
N THR A 167 -46.17 31.70 23.78
CA THR A 167 -47.36 31.74 24.63
C THR A 167 -47.58 33.13 25.22
N LEU A 168 -46.51 33.78 25.72
CA LEU A 168 -46.57 35.13 26.25
C LEU A 168 -47.01 36.14 25.17
N LYS A 169 -46.46 36.06 23.96
CA LYS A 169 -46.86 36.91 22.82
C LYS A 169 -48.33 36.73 22.49
N LYS A 170 -48.84 35.49 22.49
CA LYS A 170 -50.27 35.20 22.25
C LYS A 170 -51.14 35.79 23.35
N ASN A 171 -50.73 35.71 24.61
CA ASN A 171 -51.45 36.32 25.73
C ASN A 171 -51.51 37.85 25.61
N TYR A 172 -50.41 38.50 25.22
CA TYR A 172 -50.39 39.94 24.97
C TYR A 172 -51.30 40.35 23.79
N GLN A 173 -51.34 39.56 22.72
CA GLN A 173 -52.25 39.80 21.60
C GLN A 173 -53.71 39.75 22.04
N ILE A 174 -54.09 38.72 22.81
CA ILE A 174 -55.45 38.60 23.37
C ILE A 174 -55.77 39.79 24.28
N LEU A 175 -54.82 40.19 25.14
CA LEU A 175 -55.02 41.33 26.04
C LEU A 175 -55.20 42.65 25.27
N ALA A 176 -54.44 42.86 24.19
CA ALA A 176 -54.59 44.00 23.30
C ALA A 176 -55.97 44.03 22.64
N GLU A 177 -56.45 42.91 22.09
CA GLU A 177 -57.80 42.81 21.52
C GLU A 177 -58.90 43.11 22.53
N VAL A 178 -58.74 42.65 23.79
CA VAL A 178 -59.69 42.95 24.87
C VAL A 178 -59.64 44.44 25.22
N HIS A 179 -58.46 45.04 25.29
CA HIS A 179 -58.29 46.46 25.53
C HIS A 179 -58.94 47.31 24.43
N ASP A 180 -58.73 46.97 23.16
CA ASP A 180 -59.34 47.64 22.01
C ASP A 180 -60.87 47.56 22.04
N LYS A 181 -61.42 46.39 22.40
CA LYS A 181 -62.87 46.23 22.59
C LYS A 181 -63.41 47.12 23.71
N GLU A 182 -62.68 47.27 24.80
CA GLU A 182 -63.09 48.12 25.93
C GLU A 182 -62.98 49.62 25.60
N LEU A 183 -61.96 50.01 24.83
CA LEU A 183 -61.83 51.36 24.26
C LEU A 183 -63.00 51.66 23.32
N ALA A 184 -63.40 50.72 22.46
CA ALA A 184 -64.54 50.89 21.59
C ALA A 184 -65.86 51.08 22.36
N LYS A 185 -66.08 50.29 23.43
CA LYS A 185 -67.25 50.47 24.33
C LYS A 185 -67.20 51.81 25.06
N SER A 186 -66.05 52.19 25.60
CA SER A 186 -65.87 53.48 26.29
C SER A 186 -66.10 54.66 25.33
N GLY A 187 -65.64 54.55 24.09
CA GLY A 187 -65.91 55.51 23.03
C GLY A 187 -67.40 55.61 22.70
N ALA A 188 -68.12 54.48 22.60
CA ALA A 188 -69.56 54.46 22.39
C ALA A 188 -70.33 55.09 23.56
N LEU A 189 -69.98 54.77 24.81
CA LEU A 189 -70.55 55.38 26.00
C LEU A 189 -70.30 56.89 26.03
N THR A 190 -69.09 57.33 25.66
CA THR A 190 -68.76 58.75 25.60
C THR A 190 -69.60 59.47 24.53
N ALA A 191 -69.83 58.84 23.38
CA ALA A 191 -70.72 59.35 22.33
C ALA A 191 -72.19 59.43 22.78
N GLU A 192 -72.68 58.42 23.50
CA GLU A 192 -74.02 58.43 24.10
C GLU A 192 -74.18 59.55 25.14
N LEU A 193 -73.20 59.73 26.02
CA LEU A 193 -73.18 60.82 27.00
C LEU A 193 -73.17 62.19 26.32
N LEU A 194 -72.38 62.35 25.25
CA LEU A 194 -72.38 63.58 24.44
C LEU A 194 -73.74 63.82 23.78
N ALA A 195 -74.37 62.79 23.22
CA ALA A 195 -75.70 62.89 22.61
C ALA A 195 -76.76 63.27 23.65
N LEU A 196 -76.71 62.70 24.87
CA LEU A 196 -77.59 63.07 25.97
C LEU A 196 -77.36 64.51 26.43
N ALA A 197 -76.11 64.95 26.55
CA ALA A 197 -75.79 66.34 26.87
C ALA A 197 -76.31 67.30 25.79
N GLN A 198 -76.13 66.97 24.50
CA GLN A 198 -76.67 67.73 23.38
C GLN A 198 -78.20 67.77 23.39
N ALA A 199 -78.87 66.66 23.72
CA ALA A 199 -80.32 66.59 23.86
C ALA A 199 -80.81 67.43 25.06
N GLN A 200 -80.08 67.41 26.18
CA GLN A 200 -80.35 68.26 27.34
C GLN A 200 -80.20 69.74 26.98
N ASP A 201 -79.15 70.11 26.26
CA ASP A 201 -78.96 71.48 25.75
C ASP A 201 -80.06 71.88 24.76
N ALA A 202 -80.52 70.96 23.90
CA ALA A 202 -81.64 71.22 23.00
C ALA A 202 -82.97 71.45 23.75
N LEU A 203 -83.23 70.68 24.81
CA LEU A 203 -84.38 70.90 25.69
C LEU A 203 -84.27 72.22 26.45
N ARG A 204 -83.07 72.61 26.91
CA ARG A 204 -82.83 73.94 27.50
C ARG A 204 -83.13 75.05 26.50
N ARG A 205 -82.68 74.94 25.24
CA ARG A 205 -83.02 75.89 24.17
C ARG A 205 -84.53 75.96 23.92
N GLN A 206 -85.24 74.82 23.87
CA GLN A 206 -86.69 74.80 23.72
C GLN A 206 -87.42 75.42 24.91
N LEU A 207 -86.93 75.22 26.14
CA LEU A 207 -87.48 75.85 27.34
C LEU A 207 -87.23 77.38 27.31
N GLU A 208 -86.04 77.81 26.90
CA GLU A 208 -85.70 79.22 26.69
C GLU A 208 -86.55 79.86 25.58
N GLU A 209 -86.82 79.16 24.48
CA GLU A 209 -87.71 79.58 23.39
C GLU A 209 -89.18 79.66 23.82
N GLN A 210 -89.66 78.73 24.66
CA GLN A 210 -90.99 78.79 25.30
C GLN A 210 -91.08 79.96 26.30
N HIS A 211 -90.01 80.22 27.06
CA HIS A 211 -89.91 81.39 27.93
C HIS A 211 -89.80 82.70 27.14
N GLN A 212 -89.24 82.69 25.93
CA GLN A 212 -89.21 83.83 25.01
C GLN A 212 -90.58 84.03 24.32
N CYS A 213 -91.33 82.97 24.00
CA CYS A 213 -92.69 83.04 23.46
C CYS A 213 -93.72 83.60 24.47
N VAL A 214 -93.49 83.42 25.78
CA VAL A 214 -94.29 84.04 26.87
C VAL A 214 -93.80 85.46 27.23
N LYS A 215 -92.64 85.91 26.72
CA LYS A 215 -92.08 87.26 26.96
C LYS A 215 -92.16 88.20 25.75
N THR A 216 -92.93 87.87 24.70
CA THR A 216 -93.13 88.72 23.52
C THR A 216 -94.53 89.33 23.42
N SER A 217 -95.17 89.66 24.55
CA SER A 217 -96.38 90.50 24.56
C SER A 217 -96.55 91.29 25.86
N THR A 218 -95.56 92.12 26.21
CA THR A 218 -95.77 93.37 26.96
C THR A 218 -94.49 94.20 26.79
N GLU A 219 -94.60 95.25 25.97
CA GLU A 219 -93.99 96.58 26.11
C GLU A 219 -92.54 96.66 26.65
N GLY A 220 -91.58 97.21 25.93
CA GLY A 220 -91.67 98.55 25.36
C GLY A 220 -91.33 99.59 26.44
N LEU A 221 -90.13 100.19 26.29
CA LEU A 221 -89.63 101.41 26.96
C LEU A 221 -88.88 101.27 28.30
N HIS A 222 -87.56 101.07 28.20
CA HIS A 222 -86.58 101.87 28.96
C HIS A 222 -85.21 101.79 28.24
N GLY A 223 -84.83 102.83 27.49
CA GLY A 223 -83.96 103.89 28.00
C GLY A 223 -82.50 103.53 27.69
N GLU A 224 -81.93 103.94 26.55
CA GLU A 224 -81.21 105.21 26.44
C GLU A 224 -80.37 105.56 27.70
N LEU A 225 -79.66 104.60 28.31
CA LEU A 225 -78.68 104.86 29.38
C LEU A 225 -77.50 103.86 29.41
N ASP A 226 -76.81 103.67 28.28
CA ASP A 226 -75.42 103.16 28.28
C ASP A 226 -74.53 103.87 27.23
N ARG A 227 -74.92 105.08 26.81
CA ARG A 227 -74.06 106.03 26.08
C ARG A 227 -73.28 107.00 27.00
N VAL A 228 -73.25 106.76 28.33
CA VAL A 228 -72.52 107.62 29.29
C VAL A 228 -71.50 106.84 30.14
N ARG A 229 -70.98 105.72 29.64
CA ARG A 229 -69.74 105.09 30.15
C ARG A 229 -68.53 105.36 29.24
N ALA A 230 -68.60 106.48 28.54
CA ALA A 230 -67.50 107.12 27.82
C ALA A 230 -67.31 108.54 28.38
N LEU A 231 -66.86 108.63 29.63
CA LEU A 231 -65.88 109.63 30.08
C LEU A 231 -65.57 109.38 31.56
N ILE A 232 -64.31 109.62 31.91
CA ILE A 232 -63.74 109.75 33.25
C ILE A 232 -62.81 108.59 33.66
N THR A 233 -61.57 108.80 33.20
CA THR A 233 -60.27 108.42 33.78
C THR A 233 -59.84 106.95 33.65
N ARG A 234 -58.61 106.65 33.20
CA ARG A 234 -57.36 107.38 33.45
C ARG A 234 -56.21 106.89 32.53
N MET A 235 -55.58 107.84 31.82
CA MET A 235 -54.12 108.03 31.57
C MET A 235 -53.26 106.85 31.06
N SER A 236 -52.33 106.99 30.11
CA SER A 236 -51.38 108.08 29.86
C SER A 236 -50.87 108.05 28.41
N HIS A 237 -50.82 109.23 27.77
CA HIS A 237 -50.03 109.50 26.57
C HIS A 237 -48.60 109.85 26.99
N ASP A 238 -47.63 109.62 26.10
CA ASP A 238 -46.77 110.71 25.65
C ASP A 238 -46.24 110.45 24.23
N THR A 239 -46.15 111.56 23.52
CA THR A 239 -45.85 111.74 22.09
C THR A 239 -44.37 111.53 21.75
N VAL A 240 -44.08 111.00 20.56
CA VAL A 240 -42.76 111.12 19.93
C VAL A 240 -42.92 111.63 18.50
N LYS A 241 -42.12 112.66 18.20
CA LYS A 241 -41.93 113.33 16.91
C LYS A 241 -40.67 112.76 16.21
N PRO A 242 -40.47 113.01 14.90
CA PRO A 242 -39.59 112.22 14.04
C PRO A 242 -38.09 112.50 14.28
N GLU A 243 -37.30 111.42 14.21
CA GLU A 243 -35.84 111.35 14.25
C GLU A 243 -35.24 111.77 12.91
N GLU A 244 -34.59 112.93 12.88
CA GLU A 244 -33.45 113.23 12.02
C GLU A 244 -32.36 113.83 12.94
N GLN A 245 -31.10 113.46 12.68
CA GLN A 245 -29.88 113.98 13.31
C GLN A 245 -29.32 113.27 14.57
N ALA A 246 -28.94 111.99 14.43
CA ALA A 246 -27.77 111.39 15.13
C ALA A 246 -27.28 110.07 14.49
N GLU A 247 -27.54 109.87 13.19
CA GLU A 247 -26.69 109.01 12.36
C GLU A 247 -25.35 109.73 12.23
N MET A 248 -24.26 109.06 12.62
CA MET A 248 -22.83 109.35 12.33
C MET A 248 -21.87 108.93 13.45
N ASP A 249 -22.32 108.50 14.64
CA ASP A 249 -21.43 107.99 15.72
C ASP A 249 -21.72 106.55 16.20
N LYS A 250 -22.92 106.01 15.93
CA LYS A 250 -23.23 104.58 16.12
C LYS A 250 -22.81 103.71 14.93
N GLU A 251 -22.70 104.30 13.74
CA GLU A 251 -22.31 103.60 12.53
C GLU A 251 -20.79 103.32 12.49
N GLN A 252 -19.93 104.22 12.97
CA GLN A 252 -18.48 103.99 13.07
C GLN A 252 -18.11 102.92 14.11
N LYS A 253 -18.83 102.81 15.24
CA LYS A 253 -18.65 101.71 16.21
C LYS A 253 -19.25 100.38 15.71
N SER A 254 -20.31 100.40 14.91
CA SER A 254 -20.85 99.19 14.28
C SER A 254 -19.94 98.68 13.15
N MET A 255 -19.35 99.60 12.36
CA MET A 255 -18.39 99.31 11.28
C MET A 255 -17.03 98.85 11.82
N GLN A 256 -16.54 99.42 12.92
CA GLN A 256 -15.32 98.95 13.58
C GLN A 256 -15.51 97.55 14.19
N LYS A 257 -16.72 97.25 14.70
CA LYS A 257 -17.07 95.92 15.22
C LYS A 257 -17.25 94.89 14.10
N THR A 258 -17.89 95.24 12.98
CA THR A 258 -17.98 94.34 11.80
C THR A 258 -16.63 94.15 11.11
N LEU A 259 -15.76 95.16 11.07
CA LEU A 259 -14.41 95.02 10.49
C LEU A 259 -13.47 94.19 11.38
N LEU A 260 -13.54 94.32 12.72
CA LEU A 260 -12.80 93.43 13.64
C LEU A 260 -13.39 92.01 13.68
N GLU A 261 -14.71 91.86 13.71
CA GLU A 261 -15.38 90.53 13.62
C GLU A 261 -15.05 89.84 12.30
N ASN A 262 -15.01 90.55 11.17
CA ASN A 262 -14.56 89.98 9.89
C ASN A 262 -13.08 89.56 9.92
N GLN A 263 -12.22 90.30 10.63
CA GLN A 263 -10.79 89.97 10.72
C GLN A 263 -10.55 88.74 11.60
N ASP A 264 -11.32 88.57 12.68
CA ASP A 264 -11.24 87.42 13.56
C ASP A 264 -11.96 86.19 12.97
N GLU A 265 -13.11 86.36 12.29
CA GLU A 265 -13.76 85.29 11.53
C GLU A 265 -12.88 84.73 10.41
N ILE A 266 -12.11 85.59 9.71
CA ILE A 266 -11.16 85.14 8.68
C ILE A 266 -10.01 84.36 9.32
N LYS A 267 -9.52 84.77 10.50
CA LYS A 267 -8.50 84.03 11.25
C LYS A 267 -9.03 82.68 11.70
N ASP A 268 -10.24 82.63 12.24
CA ASP A 268 -10.88 81.39 12.73
C ASP A 268 -11.09 80.41 11.58
N LYS A 269 -11.59 80.86 10.42
CA LYS A 269 -11.72 80.04 9.21
C LYS A 269 -10.36 79.54 8.69
N LEU A 270 -9.31 80.36 8.77
CA LEU A 270 -7.94 79.95 8.44
C LEU A 270 -7.40 78.92 9.42
N GLU A 271 -7.70 79.05 10.71
CA GLU A 271 -7.31 78.10 11.75
C GLU A 271 -8.04 76.76 11.60
N GLU A 272 -9.33 76.79 11.27
CA GLU A 272 -10.16 75.62 10.96
C GLU A 272 -9.68 74.91 9.68
N MET A 273 -9.32 75.67 8.65
CA MET A 273 -8.70 75.11 7.44
C MET A 273 -7.34 74.46 7.77
N LYS A 274 -6.53 75.12 8.60
CA LYS A 274 -5.22 74.59 9.02
C LYS A 274 -5.35 73.35 9.91
N SER A 275 -6.34 73.30 10.80
CA SER A 275 -6.60 72.14 11.66
C SER A 275 -7.13 70.95 10.84
N SER A 276 -8.05 71.19 9.90
CA SER A 276 -8.56 70.15 9.00
C SER A 276 -7.47 69.58 8.08
N TYR A 277 -6.56 70.39 7.53
CA TYR A 277 -5.40 69.88 6.77
C TYR A 277 -4.44 69.07 7.63
N LYS A 278 -4.14 69.52 8.87
CA LYS A 278 -3.33 68.75 9.81
C LYS A 278 -3.97 67.41 10.14
N GLU A 279 -5.29 67.37 10.30
CA GLU A 279 -6.01 66.13 10.58
C GLU A 279 -6.02 65.19 9.38
N GLN A 280 -6.20 65.72 8.17
CA GLN A 280 -6.07 64.94 6.93
C GLN A 280 -4.64 64.37 6.77
N GLN A 281 -3.62 65.19 7.04
CA GLN A 281 -2.22 64.75 7.02
C GLN A 281 -1.98 63.64 8.03
N LYS A 282 -2.45 63.80 9.28
CA LYS A 282 -2.35 62.77 10.32
C LYS A 282 -3.06 61.47 9.91
N LYS A 283 -4.26 61.56 9.32
CA LYS A 283 -5.01 60.40 8.80
C LYS A 283 -4.25 59.66 7.69
N LEU A 284 -3.55 60.37 6.81
CA LEU A 284 -2.71 59.77 5.77
C LEU A 284 -1.46 59.10 6.37
N GLU A 285 -0.79 59.76 7.32
CA GLU A 285 0.35 59.20 8.04
C GLU A 285 -0.04 57.92 8.80
N GLU A 286 -1.18 57.93 9.49
CA GLU A 286 -1.74 56.74 10.16
C GLU A 286 -2.03 55.61 9.18
N LYS A 287 -2.61 55.90 8.00
CA LYS A 287 -2.82 54.90 6.94
C LYS A 287 -1.52 54.32 6.41
N VAL A 288 -0.50 55.14 6.17
CA VAL A 288 0.83 54.67 5.71
C VAL A 288 1.47 53.77 6.77
N VAL A 289 1.39 54.15 8.05
CA VAL A 289 1.90 53.34 9.15
C VAL A 289 1.13 52.02 9.27
N ALA A 290 -0.20 52.04 9.13
CA ALA A 290 -1.04 50.84 9.13
C ALA A 290 -0.67 49.89 7.99
N MET A 291 -0.61 50.39 6.75
CA MET A 291 -0.18 49.59 5.58
C MET A 291 1.25 49.04 5.75
N GLY A 292 2.17 49.82 6.33
CA GLY A 292 3.54 49.36 6.63
C GLY A 292 3.57 48.21 7.63
N LYS A 293 2.73 48.25 8.67
CA LYS A 293 2.58 47.15 9.63
C LYS A 293 1.95 45.90 9.00
N GLU A 294 0.91 46.07 8.19
CA GLU A 294 0.27 44.98 7.45
C GLU A 294 1.26 44.30 6.48
N HIS A 295 2.03 45.09 5.73
CA HIS A 295 3.03 44.56 4.80
C HIS A 295 4.12 43.75 5.52
N GLN A 296 4.60 44.24 6.68
CA GLN A 296 5.54 43.47 7.50
C GLN A 296 4.93 42.17 8.04
N GLN A 297 3.66 42.19 8.45
CA GLN A 297 2.96 40.98 8.90
C GLN A 297 2.79 39.96 7.77
N ILE A 298 2.37 40.41 6.58
CA ILE A 298 2.26 39.56 5.38
C ILE A 298 3.62 38.94 5.03
N HIS A 299 4.69 39.74 5.05
CA HIS A 299 6.04 39.24 4.75
C HIS A 299 6.49 38.19 5.78
N ARG A 300 6.25 38.42 7.09
CA ARG A 300 6.52 37.39 8.13
C ARG A 300 5.71 36.12 7.91
N ALA A 301 4.42 36.24 7.57
CA ALA A 301 3.55 35.10 7.29
C ALA A 301 4.01 34.31 6.04
N MET A 302 4.48 35.01 5.00
CA MET A 302 5.09 34.36 3.83
C MET A 302 6.35 33.58 4.19
N HIS A 303 7.27 34.15 4.98
CA HIS A 303 8.48 33.44 5.43
C HIS A 303 8.16 32.21 6.26
N VAL A 304 7.19 32.31 7.17
CA VAL A 304 6.72 31.16 7.97
C VAL A 304 6.12 30.09 7.06
N SER A 305 5.28 30.48 6.10
CA SER A 305 4.66 29.53 5.14
C SER A 305 5.71 28.87 4.25
N GLN A 306 6.70 29.62 3.78
CA GLN A 306 7.78 29.09 2.96
C GLN A 306 8.69 28.15 3.75
N LYS A 307 9.00 28.46 5.02
CA LYS A 307 9.72 27.56 5.91
C LYS A 307 8.94 26.26 6.12
N LYS A 308 7.63 26.34 6.41
CA LYS A 308 6.76 25.15 6.54
C LYS A 308 6.72 24.31 5.24
N LEU A 309 6.63 24.94 4.07
CA LEU A 309 6.69 24.24 2.78
C LEU A 309 8.02 23.52 2.59
N SER A 310 9.14 24.14 2.98
CA SER A 310 10.46 23.52 2.90
C SER A 310 10.61 22.33 3.86
N GLU A 311 10.08 22.45 5.08
CA GLU A 311 10.05 21.37 6.07
C GLU A 311 9.19 20.19 5.60
N GLN A 312 7.99 20.46 5.07
CA GLN A 312 7.12 19.44 4.48
C GLN A 312 7.76 18.77 3.26
N SER A 313 8.41 19.54 2.38
CA SER A 313 9.12 18.99 1.23
C SER A 313 10.27 18.08 1.65
N ALA A 314 11.04 18.46 2.68
CA ALA A 314 12.10 17.62 3.23
C ALA A 314 11.54 16.33 3.86
N ALA A 315 10.46 16.43 4.64
CA ALA A 315 9.79 15.28 5.23
C ALA A 315 9.25 14.30 4.16
N LEU A 316 8.67 14.84 3.08
CA LEU A 316 8.23 14.05 1.92
C LEU A 316 9.40 13.32 1.25
N MET A 317 10.54 13.98 1.07
CA MET A 317 11.73 13.34 0.49
C MET A 317 12.28 12.22 1.38
N CYS A 318 12.27 12.42 2.70
CA CYS A 318 12.67 11.39 3.66
C CYS A 318 11.72 10.18 3.62
N SER A 319 10.39 10.41 3.59
CA SER A 319 9.42 9.30 3.50
C SER A 319 9.49 8.58 2.16
N GLN A 320 9.69 9.30 1.05
CA GLN A 320 9.93 8.68 -0.27
C GLN A 320 11.19 7.82 -0.29
N ARG A 321 12.26 8.25 0.40
CA ARG A 321 13.48 7.45 0.51
C ARG A 321 13.23 6.17 1.32
N GLN A 322 12.57 6.28 2.47
CA GLN A 322 12.21 5.12 3.30
C GLN A 322 11.32 4.12 2.53
N LEU A 323 10.38 4.62 1.72
CA LEU A 323 9.55 3.78 0.86
C LEU A 323 10.40 3.00 -0.15
N LYS A 324 11.35 3.66 -0.82
CA LYS A 324 12.28 2.99 -1.75
C LYS A 324 13.16 1.95 -1.06
N GLU A 325 13.71 2.28 0.11
CA GLU A 325 14.51 1.34 0.90
C GLU A 325 13.69 0.10 1.28
N ALA A 326 12.44 0.27 1.72
CA ALA A 326 11.52 -0.83 2.01
C ALA A 326 11.12 -1.64 0.75
N GLU A 327 10.95 -0.99 -0.42
CA GLU A 327 10.70 -1.69 -1.69
C GLU A 327 11.89 -2.56 -2.12
N GLU A 328 13.12 -2.07 -1.93
CA GLU A 328 14.34 -2.82 -2.19
C GLU A 328 14.50 -4.00 -1.23
N GLU A 329 14.22 -3.83 0.07
CA GLU A 329 14.22 -4.92 1.05
C GLU A 329 13.16 -5.97 0.74
N ASN A 330 11.94 -5.58 0.39
CA ASN A 330 10.89 -6.51 -0.03
C ASN A 330 11.33 -7.30 -1.27
N SER A 331 11.98 -6.65 -2.23
CA SER A 331 12.53 -7.32 -3.41
C SER A 331 13.63 -8.32 -3.06
N LYS A 332 14.52 -7.99 -2.10
CA LYS A 332 15.56 -8.91 -1.59
C LYS A 332 14.95 -10.12 -0.87
N LEU A 333 13.99 -9.90 0.02
CA LEU A 333 13.30 -10.97 0.74
C LEU A 333 12.53 -11.89 -0.23
N GLN A 334 11.88 -11.32 -1.24
CA GLN A 334 11.23 -12.12 -2.29
C GLN A 334 12.21 -12.99 -3.06
N LEU A 335 13.44 -12.52 -3.31
CA LEU A 335 14.49 -13.31 -3.95
C LEU A 335 14.94 -14.46 -3.05
N GLN A 336 15.21 -14.18 -1.77
CA GLN A 336 15.60 -15.22 -0.80
C GLN A 336 14.55 -16.32 -0.65
N VAL A 337 13.26 -15.94 -0.63
CA VAL A 337 12.16 -16.92 -0.61
C VAL A 337 12.17 -17.79 -1.86
N LYS A 338 12.41 -17.22 -3.05
CA LYS A 338 12.52 -17.99 -4.29
C LYS A 338 13.71 -18.95 -4.25
N GLU A 339 14.87 -18.48 -3.82
CA GLU A 339 16.09 -19.29 -3.69
C GLU A 339 15.85 -20.49 -2.75
N LEU A 340 15.31 -20.25 -1.56
CA LEU A 340 14.96 -21.32 -0.62
C LEU A 340 13.95 -22.31 -1.22
N ILE A 341 12.91 -21.84 -1.91
CA ILE A 341 11.94 -22.73 -2.58
C ILE A 341 12.66 -23.61 -3.62
N GLU A 342 13.57 -23.05 -4.41
CA GLU A 342 14.30 -23.85 -5.41
C GLU A 342 15.30 -24.81 -4.79
N GLU A 343 15.94 -24.47 -3.67
CA GLU A 343 16.74 -25.40 -2.88
C GLU A 343 15.90 -26.58 -2.36
N TYR A 344 14.71 -26.31 -1.81
CA TYR A 344 13.80 -27.36 -1.36
C TYR A 344 13.34 -28.24 -2.52
N ARG A 345 12.98 -27.65 -3.67
CA ARG A 345 12.55 -28.39 -4.86
C ARG A 345 13.68 -29.27 -5.42
N THR A 346 14.89 -28.74 -5.51
CA THR A 346 16.06 -29.50 -6.02
C THR A 346 16.39 -30.66 -5.09
N ARG A 347 16.41 -30.44 -3.77
CA ARG A 347 16.64 -31.50 -2.79
C ARG A 347 15.61 -32.62 -2.85
N LEU A 348 14.33 -32.27 -3.00
CA LEU A 348 13.24 -33.23 -3.17
C LEU A 348 13.39 -34.05 -4.46
N VAL A 349 13.76 -33.41 -5.57
CA VAL A 349 14.01 -34.10 -6.84
C VAL A 349 15.18 -35.08 -6.70
N CYS A 350 16.28 -34.67 -6.06
CA CYS A 350 17.41 -35.55 -5.79
C CYS A 350 16.98 -36.76 -4.95
N TYR A 351 16.20 -36.58 -3.88
CA TYR A 351 15.69 -37.71 -3.08
C TYR A 351 14.81 -38.66 -3.88
N LEU A 352 13.94 -38.14 -4.76
CA LEU A 352 13.11 -38.98 -5.63
C LEU A 352 13.96 -39.75 -6.64
N GLN A 353 15.01 -39.13 -7.17
CA GLN A 353 15.97 -39.79 -8.05
C GLN A 353 16.79 -40.85 -7.30
N ASP A 354 17.34 -40.56 -6.12
CA ASP A 354 18.05 -41.54 -5.30
C ASP A 354 17.20 -42.78 -4.98
N ILE A 355 15.90 -42.59 -4.73
CA ILE A 355 14.94 -43.68 -4.52
C ILE A 355 14.70 -44.47 -5.82
N ALA A 356 14.56 -43.77 -6.96
CA ALA A 356 14.41 -44.40 -8.27
C ALA A 356 15.63 -45.27 -8.60
N ASP A 357 16.82 -44.73 -8.39
CA ASP A 357 18.12 -45.36 -8.63
C ASP A 357 18.31 -46.60 -7.76
N TYR A 358 17.89 -46.52 -6.48
CA TYR A 358 17.91 -47.65 -5.57
C TYR A 358 16.97 -48.78 -6.00
N ILE A 359 15.75 -48.45 -6.47
CA ILE A 359 14.75 -49.42 -6.91
C ILE A 359 15.17 -50.07 -8.24
N ASP A 360 15.59 -49.26 -9.22
CA ASP A 360 16.02 -49.76 -10.53
C ASP A 360 17.31 -50.61 -10.41
N GLY A 361 18.24 -50.25 -9.51
CA GLY A 361 19.44 -51.05 -9.22
C GLY A 361 19.17 -52.39 -8.51
N LEU A 362 18.01 -52.54 -7.85
CA LEU A 362 17.60 -53.81 -7.23
C LEU A 362 17.13 -54.83 -8.28
N GLU A 363 16.53 -54.36 -9.38
CA GLU A 363 16.02 -55.20 -10.49
C GLU A 363 17.11 -55.73 -11.43
N GLU A 364 18.26 -55.05 -11.56
CA GLU A 364 19.37 -55.48 -12.43
C GLU A 364 20.00 -56.84 -12.04
N SER A 365 19.75 -57.32 -10.83
CA SER A 365 20.26 -58.61 -10.34
C SER A 365 19.51 -59.85 -10.88
N LYS A 366 18.36 -59.69 -11.57
CA LYS A 366 17.56 -60.81 -12.10
C LYS A 366 16.97 -60.52 -13.50
N ARG A 367 17.74 -60.90 -14.53
CA ARG A 367 17.41 -61.02 -15.97
C ARG A 367 17.30 -59.72 -16.79
N PRO A 368 17.68 -59.75 -18.09
CA PRO A 368 17.55 -58.61 -18.99
C PRO A 368 16.14 -58.59 -19.60
N SER A 369 15.17 -58.00 -18.91
CA SER A 369 13.91 -57.61 -19.55
C SER A 369 13.22 -56.51 -18.77
N GLU A 370 13.37 -55.30 -19.31
CA GLU A 370 12.57 -54.07 -19.20
C GLU A 370 13.42 -52.87 -18.74
N PRO A 371 13.46 -51.78 -19.52
CA PRO A 371 14.27 -50.61 -19.19
C PRO A 371 13.68 -49.89 -17.97
N SER A 372 14.54 -49.53 -17.01
CA SER A 372 14.28 -48.70 -15.81
C SER A 372 12.87 -48.10 -15.69
N LYS A 373 11.95 -48.82 -15.06
CA LYS A 373 10.54 -48.41 -15.01
C LYS A 373 10.32 -47.27 -14.01
N MET A 374 11.03 -47.24 -12.89
CA MET A 374 10.78 -46.27 -11.83
C MET A 374 11.37 -44.90 -12.16
N ARG A 375 12.63 -44.84 -12.62
CA ARG A 375 13.24 -43.58 -13.07
C ARG A 375 12.44 -42.92 -14.20
N GLY A 376 12.10 -43.67 -15.25
CA GLY A 376 11.32 -43.14 -16.38
C GLY A 376 9.94 -42.63 -15.98
N PHE A 377 9.27 -43.31 -15.04
CA PHE A 377 7.98 -42.88 -14.51
C PHE A 377 8.09 -41.59 -13.68
N ILE A 378 9.08 -41.51 -12.78
CA ILE A 378 9.33 -40.32 -11.95
C ILE A 378 9.72 -39.13 -12.83
N ASP A 379 10.57 -39.33 -13.83
CA ASP A 379 10.97 -38.27 -14.76
C ASP A 379 9.78 -37.77 -15.60
N SER A 380 8.91 -38.66 -16.08
CA SER A 380 7.66 -38.27 -16.77
C SER A 380 6.73 -37.48 -15.85
N MET A 381 6.51 -37.95 -14.62
CA MET A 381 5.65 -37.28 -13.64
C MET A 381 6.20 -35.89 -13.27
N LEU A 382 7.50 -35.78 -13.00
CA LEU A 382 8.14 -34.50 -12.71
C LEU A 382 8.06 -33.54 -13.91
N GLN A 383 8.16 -34.07 -15.13
CA GLN A 383 8.01 -33.28 -16.34
C GLN A 383 6.58 -32.76 -16.52
N ASP A 384 5.57 -33.60 -16.32
CA ASP A 384 4.16 -33.21 -16.39
C ASP A 384 3.80 -32.17 -15.33
N VAL A 385 4.32 -32.34 -14.10
CA VAL A 385 4.17 -31.36 -13.02
C VAL A 385 4.81 -30.03 -13.42
N ARG A 386 6.05 -30.03 -13.93
CA ARG A 386 6.72 -28.79 -14.40
C ARG A 386 5.94 -28.11 -15.52
N LEU A 387 5.41 -28.86 -16.49
CA LEU A 387 4.63 -28.32 -17.60
C LEU A 387 3.30 -27.72 -17.13
N SER A 388 2.59 -28.40 -16.23
CA SER A 388 1.32 -27.89 -15.66
C SER A 388 1.52 -26.60 -14.86
N TYR A 389 2.56 -26.52 -14.03
CA TYR A 389 2.91 -25.30 -13.30
C TYR A 389 3.32 -24.17 -14.25
N ARG A 390 4.17 -24.43 -15.26
CA ARG A 390 4.53 -23.41 -16.26
C ARG A 390 3.31 -22.88 -17.01
N ALA A 391 2.40 -23.75 -17.44
CA ALA A 391 1.17 -23.34 -18.11
C ALA A 391 0.30 -22.47 -17.19
N ARG A 392 0.19 -22.83 -15.90
CA ARG A 392 -0.55 -22.03 -14.92
C ARG A 392 0.12 -20.68 -14.64
N GLU A 393 1.44 -20.64 -14.51
CA GLU A 393 2.21 -19.41 -14.34
C GLU A 393 2.05 -18.48 -15.54
N GLU A 394 2.09 -19.02 -16.76
CA GLU A 394 1.89 -18.25 -17.99
C GLU A 394 0.47 -17.67 -18.09
N GLN A 395 -0.55 -18.45 -17.71
CA GLN A 395 -1.94 -17.96 -17.61
C GLN A 395 -2.05 -16.80 -16.62
N LEU A 396 -1.49 -16.95 -15.42
CA LEU A 396 -1.51 -15.91 -14.38
C LEU A 396 -0.72 -14.67 -14.80
N ALA A 397 0.45 -14.84 -15.40
CA ALA A 397 1.26 -13.73 -15.91
C ALA A 397 0.53 -12.97 -17.03
N THR A 398 -0.14 -13.68 -17.93
CA THR A 398 -0.92 -13.07 -19.02
C THR A 398 -2.12 -12.31 -18.47
N ALA A 399 -2.85 -12.88 -17.50
CA ALA A 399 -3.94 -12.20 -16.81
C ALA A 399 -3.46 -10.93 -16.10
N ALA A 400 -2.36 -11.01 -15.32
CA ALA A 400 -1.76 -9.86 -14.64
C ALA A 400 -1.35 -8.74 -15.61
N ARG A 401 -0.71 -9.09 -16.74
CA ARG A 401 -0.37 -8.12 -17.79
C ARG A 401 -1.63 -7.48 -18.39
N SER A 402 -2.69 -8.25 -18.59
CA SER A 402 -3.97 -7.75 -19.12
C SER A 402 -4.64 -6.77 -18.15
N TYR A 403 -4.64 -7.07 -16.85
CA TYR A 403 -5.17 -6.18 -15.81
C TYR A 403 -4.34 -4.90 -15.69
N LYS A 404 -3.01 -5.00 -15.72
CA LYS A 404 -2.12 -3.83 -15.76
C LYS A 404 -2.43 -2.93 -16.96
N LYS A 405 -2.60 -3.51 -18.16
CA LYS A 405 -2.99 -2.75 -19.36
C LYS A 405 -4.38 -2.13 -19.25
N ARG A 406 -5.34 -2.82 -18.63
CA ARG A 406 -6.69 -2.28 -18.40
C ARG A 406 -6.66 -1.12 -17.40
N LEU A 407 -5.92 -1.26 -16.31
CA LEU A 407 -5.73 -0.22 -15.31
C LEU A 407 -5.07 1.03 -15.94
N GLN A 408 -3.98 0.85 -16.68
CA GLN A 408 -3.33 1.94 -17.40
C GLN A 408 -4.28 2.68 -18.34
N ARG A 409 -5.11 1.94 -19.10
CA ARG A 409 -6.13 2.54 -19.96
C ARG A 409 -7.14 3.35 -19.15
N ILE A 410 -7.66 2.81 -18.04
CA ILE A 410 -8.62 3.51 -17.17
C ILE A 410 -7.99 4.79 -16.60
N THR A 411 -6.75 4.72 -16.09
CA THR A 411 -6.04 5.88 -15.56
C THR A 411 -5.80 6.95 -16.63
N GLN A 412 -5.41 6.55 -17.84
CA GLN A 412 -5.24 7.48 -18.98
C GLN A 412 -6.56 8.14 -19.37
N THR A 413 -7.66 7.37 -19.44
CA THR A 413 -8.99 7.92 -19.74
C THR A 413 -9.48 8.85 -18.64
N HIS A 414 -9.25 8.51 -17.37
CA HIS A 414 -9.63 9.35 -16.23
C HIS A 414 -8.85 10.66 -16.24
N HIS A 415 -7.54 10.62 -16.50
CA HIS A 415 -6.73 11.83 -16.60
C HIS A 415 -7.16 12.72 -17.78
N ALA A 416 -7.42 12.13 -18.95
CA ALA A 416 -7.92 12.87 -20.10
C ALA A 416 -9.30 13.51 -19.83
N LEU A 417 -10.19 12.79 -19.13
CA LEU A 417 -11.49 13.30 -18.72
C LEU A 417 -11.37 14.47 -17.74
N LEU A 418 -10.49 14.36 -16.74
CA LEU A 418 -10.21 15.45 -15.81
C LEU A 418 -9.71 16.69 -16.57
N VAL A 419 -8.73 16.55 -17.47
CA VAL A 419 -8.23 17.68 -18.27
C VAL A 419 -9.35 18.32 -19.11
N ALA A 420 -10.20 17.53 -19.74
CA ALA A 420 -11.34 18.03 -20.51
C ALA A 420 -12.35 18.77 -19.61
N TYR A 421 -12.64 18.22 -18.43
CA TYR A 421 -13.50 18.85 -17.43
C TYR A 421 -12.93 20.19 -16.95
N ARG A 422 -11.62 20.24 -16.64
CA ARG A 422 -10.87 21.45 -16.27
C ARG A 422 -11.07 22.56 -17.30
N LEU A 423 -10.84 22.23 -18.57
CA LEU A 423 -10.93 23.17 -19.68
C LEU A 423 -12.37 23.66 -19.88
N GLN A 424 -13.35 22.76 -19.80
CA GLN A 424 -14.77 23.10 -19.90
C GLN A 424 -15.21 24.04 -18.77
N ARG A 425 -14.77 23.74 -17.54
CA ARG A 425 -15.08 24.55 -16.35
C ARG A 425 -14.49 25.96 -16.45
N GLU A 426 -13.24 26.08 -16.90
CA GLU A 426 -12.61 27.38 -17.16
C GLU A 426 -13.36 28.18 -18.24
N GLN A 427 -13.81 27.53 -19.33
CA GLN A 427 -14.59 28.19 -20.38
C GLN A 427 -15.93 28.73 -19.86
N ILE A 428 -16.62 27.99 -18.98
CA ILE A 428 -17.87 28.43 -18.35
C ILE A 428 -17.63 29.61 -17.40
N LEU A 429 -16.55 29.57 -16.61
CA LEU A 429 -16.17 30.66 -15.70
C LEU A 429 -15.81 31.96 -16.44
N VAL A 430 -15.17 31.86 -17.61
CA VAL A 430 -14.78 33.01 -18.44
C VAL A 430 -15.98 33.62 -19.17
N LYS A 431 -17.05 32.86 -19.43
CA LYS A 431 -18.29 33.33 -20.11
C LYS A 431 -19.53 33.15 -19.21
N PRO A 432 -19.70 34.00 -18.16
CA PRO A 432 -20.79 33.86 -17.21
C PRO A 432 -22.19 34.18 -17.77
N GLU A 433 -22.30 34.70 -19.00
CA GLU A 433 -23.57 35.07 -19.64
C GLU A 433 -24.52 33.88 -19.89
N ASN A 434 -24.03 32.64 -19.88
CA ASN A 434 -24.83 31.45 -20.20
C ASN A 434 -25.63 30.86 -19.02
N GLY A 435 -25.48 31.39 -17.80
CA GLY A 435 -26.20 30.89 -16.60
C GLY A 435 -25.90 29.42 -16.25
N LEU A 436 -24.86 28.83 -16.83
CA LEU A 436 -24.44 27.45 -16.60
C LEU A 436 -23.57 27.37 -15.35
N ASP A 437 -23.88 26.42 -14.46
CA ASP A 437 -23.06 26.15 -13.29
C ASP A 437 -21.75 25.42 -13.71
N PRO A 438 -20.57 25.98 -13.40
CA PRO A 438 -19.29 25.33 -13.66
C PRO A 438 -19.07 24.02 -12.87
N GLY A 439 -19.86 23.75 -11.83
CA GLY A 439 -19.77 22.51 -11.05
C GLY A 439 -18.55 22.41 -10.12
N PRO A 440 -18.43 21.29 -9.39
CA PRO A 440 -17.45 21.13 -8.32
C PRO A 440 -15.99 21.11 -8.83
N PRO A 441 -15.04 21.69 -8.08
CA PRO A 441 -13.62 21.63 -8.42
C PRO A 441 -13.09 20.19 -8.56
N GLU A 442 -12.11 19.98 -9.43
CA GLU A 442 -11.54 18.65 -9.72
C GLU A 442 -11.02 17.88 -8.52
N ALA A 443 -10.63 18.59 -7.46
CA ALA A 443 -10.22 18.00 -6.20
C ALA A 443 -11.29 17.07 -5.60
N HIS A 444 -12.57 17.27 -5.94
CA HIS A 444 -13.69 16.44 -5.50
C HIS A 444 -13.79 15.09 -6.23
N PHE A 445 -13.07 14.89 -7.35
CA PHE A 445 -13.00 13.59 -8.03
C PHE A 445 -11.86 12.71 -7.52
N ASN A 446 -10.97 13.25 -6.70
CA ASN A 446 -10.03 12.46 -5.96
C ASN A 446 -10.76 11.96 -4.71
N LEU A 447 -10.92 10.64 -4.59
CA LEU A 447 -11.43 10.02 -3.36
C LEU A 447 -10.57 10.51 -2.19
N GLU A 448 -11.20 11.11 -1.19
CA GLU A 448 -10.51 11.50 0.04
C GLU A 448 -9.81 10.26 0.63
N PRO A 449 -8.59 10.39 1.20
CA PRO A 449 -7.84 9.24 1.71
C PRO A 449 -8.63 8.37 2.71
N THR A 450 -9.61 8.96 3.40
CA THR A 450 -10.53 8.29 4.31
C THR A 450 -11.57 7.44 3.57
N GLU A 451 -12.19 7.98 2.51
CA GLU A 451 -13.18 7.24 1.69
C GLU A 451 -12.53 6.08 0.92
N LEU A 452 -11.29 6.28 0.47
CA LEU A 452 -10.50 5.24 -0.18
C LEU A 452 -10.17 4.09 0.79
N LYS A 453 -9.83 4.41 2.05
CA LYS A 453 -9.61 3.40 3.10
C LYS A 453 -10.87 2.62 3.38
N ASP A 454 -12.00 3.28 3.56
CA ASP A 454 -13.29 2.62 3.81
C ASP A 454 -13.70 1.70 2.64
N ALA A 455 -13.43 2.10 1.40
CA ALA A 455 -13.69 1.28 0.21
C ALA A 455 -12.76 0.05 0.15
N ILE A 456 -11.46 0.24 0.42
CA ILE A 456 -10.47 -0.86 0.47
C ILE A 456 -10.81 -1.84 1.61
N GLU A 457 -11.21 -1.34 2.77
CA GLU A 457 -11.60 -2.16 3.91
C GLU A 457 -12.85 -3.02 3.60
N LYS A 458 -13.84 -2.44 2.92
CA LYS A 458 -15.03 -3.18 2.46
C LYS A 458 -14.67 -4.26 1.44
N GLU A 459 -13.81 -3.95 0.48
CA GLU A 459 -13.35 -4.92 -0.53
C GLU A 459 -12.51 -6.04 0.11
N LEU A 460 -11.64 -5.71 1.08
CA LEU A 460 -10.89 -6.69 1.86
C LEU A 460 -11.80 -7.59 2.70
N GLN A 461 -12.82 -7.03 3.34
CA GLN A 461 -13.82 -7.82 4.06
C GLN A 461 -14.54 -8.80 3.12
N GLN A 462 -14.90 -8.36 1.92
CA GLN A 462 -15.54 -9.21 0.91
C GLN A 462 -14.60 -10.32 0.43
N LEU A 463 -13.33 -10.02 0.18
CA LEU A 463 -12.32 -11.02 -0.17
C LEU A 463 -12.04 -12.02 0.96
N HIS A 464 -12.06 -11.60 2.23
CA HIS A 464 -11.94 -12.50 3.37
C HIS A 464 -13.14 -13.45 3.47
N GLN A 465 -14.36 -12.97 3.23
CA GLN A 465 -15.56 -13.80 3.20
C GLN A 465 -15.50 -14.82 2.06
N ASP A 466 -15.09 -14.39 0.86
CA ASP A 466 -14.94 -15.27 -0.30
C ASP A 466 -13.84 -16.32 -0.06
N LYS A 467 -12.72 -15.93 0.56
CA LYS A 467 -11.64 -16.85 0.96
C LYS A 467 -12.17 -17.90 1.93
N ALA A 468 -12.84 -17.50 3.01
CA ALA A 468 -13.41 -18.42 4.00
C ALA A 468 -14.42 -19.39 3.35
N ARG A 469 -15.24 -18.90 2.41
CA ARG A 469 -16.17 -19.73 1.63
C ARG A 469 -15.42 -20.77 0.80
N LEU A 470 -14.39 -20.36 0.05
CA LEU A 470 -13.59 -21.26 -0.79
C LEU A 470 -12.80 -22.27 0.05
N GLU A 471 -12.23 -21.85 1.18
CA GLU A 471 -11.55 -22.75 2.12
C GLU A 471 -12.50 -23.79 2.70
N GLY A 472 -13.74 -23.39 3.07
CA GLY A 472 -14.79 -24.31 3.50
C GLY A 472 -15.17 -25.33 2.41
N GLN A 473 -15.30 -24.89 1.16
CA GLN A 473 -15.56 -25.79 0.02
C GLN A 473 -14.41 -26.77 -0.22
N LEU A 474 -13.17 -26.29 -0.08
CA LEU A 474 -11.97 -27.09 -0.28
C LEU A 474 -11.82 -28.12 0.86
N GLN A 475 -12.11 -27.72 2.10
CA GLN A 475 -12.11 -28.60 3.26
C GLN A 475 -13.21 -29.67 3.15
N ALA A 476 -14.43 -29.29 2.75
CA ALA A 476 -15.51 -30.24 2.50
C ALA A 476 -15.16 -31.23 1.37
N ALA A 477 -14.51 -30.76 0.30
CA ALA A 477 -14.02 -31.63 -0.77
C ALA A 477 -12.93 -32.60 -0.26
N ARG A 478 -12.02 -32.12 0.61
CA ARG A 478 -11.00 -32.97 1.26
C ARG A 478 -11.61 -34.00 2.18
N GLU A 479 -12.63 -33.64 2.96
CA GLU A 479 -13.35 -34.54 3.86
C GLU A 479 -14.15 -35.59 3.09
N GLN A 480 -14.77 -35.22 1.96
CA GLN A 480 -15.38 -36.17 1.05
C GLN A 480 -14.35 -37.18 0.51
N VAL A 481 -13.16 -36.72 0.10
CA VAL A 481 -12.06 -37.60 -0.35
C VAL A 481 -11.50 -38.44 0.80
N ALA A 482 -11.46 -37.91 2.03
CA ALA A 482 -11.00 -38.64 3.21
C ALA A 482 -12.03 -39.69 3.69
N ALA A 483 -13.33 -39.43 3.53
CA ALA A 483 -14.40 -40.39 3.84
C ALA A 483 -14.36 -41.64 2.94
N PHE A 484 -13.73 -41.56 1.76
CA PHE A 484 -13.43 -42.71 0.90
C PHE A 484 -12.19 -43.53 1.33
N LYS A 485 -11.43 -43.09 2.35
CA LYS A 485 -10.30 -43.85 2.92
C LYS A 485 -10.73 -44.55 4.22
N ILE A 486 -10.67 -45.88 4.25
CA ILE A 486 -10.91 -46.68 5.47
C ILE A 486 -9.78 -46.40 6.50
N PRO A 487 -10.06 -46.27 7.81
CA PRO A 487 -9.06 -45.89 8.80
C PRO A 487 -8.12 -47.05 9.16
N MET A 488 -6.82 -46.89 8.92
CA MET A 488 -5.80 -47.69 9.62
C MET A 488 -5.77 -47.25 11.09
N GLN A 489 -6.30 -48.08 11.98
CA GLN A 489 -6.20 -47.86 13.42
C GLN A 489 -4.78 -48.10 13.91
N ASN A 490 -4.30 -47.14 14.69
CA ASN A 490 -3.10 -47.16 15.52
C ASN A 490 -2.93 -48.49 16.26
N VAL A 491 -1.85 -49.23 15.96
CA VAL A 491 -1.35 -50.26 16.88
C VAL A 491 -0.19 -49.69 17.67
N ASN A 492 -0.43 -49.72 18.97
CA ASN A 492 0.30 -49.15 20.06
C ASN A 492 1.74 -49.68 20.16
N ARG A 493 2.62 -48.81 20.63
CA ARG A 493 4.04 -48.99 20.86
C ARG A 493 4.26 -49.85 22.11
N GLN A 494 4.29 -51.18 21.99
CA GLN A 494 4.95 -52.06 22.98
C GLN A 494 4.94 -53.53 22.56
N GLN A 495 6.07 -54.19 22.84
CA GLN A 495 6.32 -55.64 22.89
C GLN A 495 6.85 -56.32 21.60
N LEU A 496 8.18 -56.37 21.61
CA LEU A 496 9.08 -57.28 20.92
C LEU A 496 8.75 -58.73 21.33
N ASP A 497 8.30 -59.56 20.37
CA ASP A 497 8.86 -60.89 20.08
C ASP A 497 8.00 -61.70 19.07
N LYS A 498 8.67 -62.17 17.99
CA LYS A 498 8.29 -63.16 16.95
C LYS A 498 7.35 -62.72 15.79
N PRO A 499 7.90 -62.40 14.57
CA PRO A 499 7.11 -61.87 13.46
C PRO A 499 7.14 -62.69 12.13
N GLU A 500 7.35 -64.01 12.10
CA GLU A 500 7.56 -64.68 10.80
C GLU A 500 6.35 -65.41 10.18
N GLN A 501 5.24 -65.66 10.91
CA GLN A 501 4.09 -66.38 10.33
C GLN A 501 2.81 -65.55 10.13
N ARG A 502 2.65 -64.40 10.79
CA ARG A 502 1.47 -63.51 10.56
C ARG A 502 1.67 -62.50 9.44
N PHE A 503 2.93 -62.24 9.05
CA PHE A 503 3.25 -61.24 8.03
C PHE A 503 2.93 -61.73 6.62
N GLU A 504 2.98 -63.03 6.37
CA GLU A 504 2.88 -63.60 5.02
C GLU A 504 1.44 -63.67 4.51
N GLU A 505 0.48 -64.05 5.37
CA GLU A 505 -0.96 -64.01 5.07
C GLU A 505 -1.46 -62.57 4.90
N SER A 506 -1.08 -61.68 5.82
CA SER A 506 -1.39 -60.24 5.75
C SER A 506 -0.82 -59.58 4.49
N CYS A 507 0.40 -59.95 4.08
CA CYS A 507 1.02 -59.44 2.86
C CYS A 507 0.42 -60.06 1.59
N GLY A 508 -0.16 -61.27 1.67
CA GLY A 508 -0.95 -61.88 0.60
C GLY A 508 -2.25 -61.12 0.33
N ASP A 509 -2.95 -60.72 1.39
CA ASP A 509 -4.20 -59.97 1.31
C ASP A 509 -3.96 -58.53 0.82
N ILE A 510 -2.90 -57.87 1.27
CA ILE A 510 -2.49 -56.55 0.78
C ILE A 510 -2.17 -56.58 -0.72
N ARG A 511 -1.51 -57.64 -1.21
CA ARG A 511 -1.20 -57.79 -2.65
C ARG A 511 -2.45 -58.04 -3.48
N LYS A 512 -3.42 -58.81 -2.98
CA LYS A 512 -4.72 -59.00 -3.65
C LYS A 512 -5.50 -57.69 -3.71
N GLN A 513 -5.57 -56.95 -2.60
CA GLN A 513 -6.27 -55.66 -2.53
C GLN A 513 -5.62 -54.60 -3.42
N LEU A 514 -4.28 -54.53 -3.47
CA LEU A 514 -3.56 -53.64 -4.39
C LEU A 514 -3.85 -53.97 -5.85
N LYS A 515 -3.95 -55.27 -6.19
CA LYS A 515 -4.29 -55.71 -7.54
C LYS A 515 -5.74 -55.36 -7.90
N GLU A 516 -6.66 -55.58 -6.99
CA GLU A 516 -8.08 -55.27 -7.18
C GLU A 516 -8.35 -53.75 -7.26
N LEU A 517 -7.61 -52.93 -6.50
CA LEU A 517 -7.60 -51.48 -6.66
C LEU A 517 -7.00 -51.09 -8.01
N THR A 518 -5.85 -51.66 -8.37
CA THR A 518 -5.16 -51.33 -9.63
C THR A 518 -6.00 -51.70 -10.85
N ASP A 519 -6.84 -52.74 -10.76
CA ASP A 519 -7.71 -53.17 -11.87
C ASP A 519 -9.07 -52.41 -11.87
N SER A 520 -9.61 -52.02 -10.72
CA SER A 520 -10.94 -51.36 -10.63
C SER A 520 -10.90 -49.85 -10.82
N THR A 521 -9.87 -49.16 -10.29
CA THR A 521 -9.75 -47.69 -10.37
C THR A 521 -9.56 -47.13 -11.79
N PRO A 522 -8.72 -47.72 -12.68
CA PRO A 522 -8.59 -47.19 -14.03
C PRO A 522 -9.86 -47.41 -14.87
N VAL A 523 -10.60 -48.50 -14.62
CA VAL A 523 -11.85 -48.78 -15.33
C VAL A 523 -12.95 -47.79 -14.96
N SER A 524 -13.04 -47.35 -13.70
CA SER A 524 -14.02 -46.33 -13.30
C SER A 524 -13.66 -44.95 -13.87
N PHE A 525 -12.39 -44.55 -13.83
CA PHE A 525 -11.95 -43.29 -14.41
C PHE A 525 -12.09 -43.25 -15.94
N GLU A 526 -11.84 -44.37 -16.64
CA GLU A 526 -12.02 -44.42 -18.09
C GLU A 526 -13.51 -44.32 -18.47
N LYS A 527 -14.43 -44.88 -17.66
CA LYS A 527 -15.87 -44.70 -17.84
C LYS A 527 -16.30 -43.24 -17.62
N GLU A 528 -15.81 -42.59 -16.57
CA GLU A 528 -16.08 -41.17 -16.32
C GLU A 528 -15.49 -40.29 -17.42
N ARG A 529 -14.28 -40.59 -17.90
CA ARG A 529 -13.66 -39.90 -19.03
C ARG A 529 -14.51 -40.04 -20.29
N ALA A 530 -14.97 -41.24 -20.62
CA ALA A 530 -15.86 -41.46 -21.76
C ALA A 530 -17.20 -40.71 -21.62
N LEU A 531 -17.78 -40.66 -20.42
CA LEU A 531 -19.01 -39.92 -20.14
C LEU A 531 -18.81 -38.40 -20.25
N LEU A 532 -17.68 -37.88 -19.77
CA LEU A 532 -17.34 -36.47 -19.91
C LEU A 532 -17.06 -36.09 -21.36
N MET A 533 -16.35 -36.93 -22.11
CA MET A 533 -16.08 -36.71 -23.53
C MET A 533 -17.36 -36.69 -24.36
N THR A 534 -18.30 -37.62 -24.10
CA THR A 534 -19.61 -37.62 -24.78
C THR A 534 -20.43 -36.38 -24.42
N ARG A 535 -20.45 -35.97 -23.15
CA ARG A 535 -21.13 -34.72 -22.73
C ARG A 535 -20.49 -33.48 -23.34
N ALA A 536 -19.17 -33.42 -23.44
CA ALA A 536 -18.45 -32.32 -24.08
C ALA A 536 -18.79 -32.24 -25.57
N ALA A 537 -18.79 -33.36 -26.29
CA ALA A 537 -19.17 -33.41 -27.70
C ALA A 537 -20.61 -32.93 -27.94
N VAL A 538 -21.55 -33.30 -27.05
CA VAL A 538 -22.94 -32.80 -27.12
C VAL A 538 -22.99 -31.28 -26.89
N ALA A 539 -22.24 -30.77 -25.92
CA ALA A 539 -22.19 -29.33 -25.67
C ALA A 539 -21.57 -28.56 -26.84
N GLU A 540 -20.52 -29.09 -27.46
CA GLU A 540 -19.91 -28.51 -28.68
C GLU A 540 -20.92 -28.48 -29.84
N ALA A 541 -21.70 -29.56 -30.04
CA ALA A 541 -22.75 -29.58 -31.05
C ALA A 541 -23.84 -28.52 -30.79
N GLN A 542 -24.26 -28.34 -29.53
CA GLN A 542 -25.23 -27.30 -29.15
C GLN A 542 -24.70 -25.89 -29.41
N VAL A 543 -23.41 -25.64 -29.16
CA VAL A 543 -22.78 -24.35 -29.47
C VAL A 543 -22.77 -24.09 -30.97
N LEU A 544 -22.47 -25.10 -31.79
CA LEU A 544 -22.53 -24.99 -33.25
C LEU A 544 -23.95 -24.69 -33.74
N GLU A 545 -24.97 -25.35 -33.18
CA GLU A 545 -26.38 -25.07 -33.50
C GLU A 545 -26.77 -23.63 -33.14
N LEU A 546 -26.35 -23.13 -31.97
CA LEU A 546 -26.60 -21.75 -31.56
C LEU A 546 -25.87 -20.74 -32.45
N GLN A 547 -24.64 -21.05 -32.86
CA GLN A 547 -23.88 -20.22 -33.80
C GLN A 547 -24.58 -20.14 -35.15
N ASP A 548 -24.99 -21.27 -35.73
CA ASP A 548 -25.74 -21.31 -37.00
C ASP A 548 -27.09 -20.58 -36.89
N TYR A 549 -27.78 -20.69 -35.75
CA TYR A 549 -28.98 -19.92 -35.48
C TYR A 549 -28.71 -18.41 -35.48
N ILE A 550 -27.68 -17.96 -34.78
CA ILE A 550 -27.28 -16.55 -34.74
C ILE A 550 -26.92 -16.06 -36.15
N GLU A 551 -26.12 -16.80 -36.91
CA GLU A 551 -25.72 -16.42 -38.26
C GLU A 551 -26.92 -16.31 -39.22
N LYS A 552 -27.85 -17.26 -39.16
CA LYS A 552 -29.11 -17.21 -39.93
C LYS A 552 -29.98 -16.02 -39.55
N HIS A 553 -30.08 -15.69 -38.26
CA HIS A 553 -30.89 -14.56 -37.81
C HIS A 553 -30.22 -13.22 -38.10
N LEU A 554 -28.89 -13.11 -37.92
CA LEU A 554 -28.13 -11.92 -38.29
C LEU A 554 -28.24 -11.63 -39.78
N SER A 555 -28.02 -12.63 -40.63
CA SER A 555 -28.16 -12.45 -42.09
C SER A 555 -29.58 -12.04 -42.50
N ARG A 556 -30.62 -12.56 -41.85
CA ARG A 556 -32.00 -12.07 -42.03
C ARG A 556 -32.19 -10.63 -41.58
N PHE A 557 -31.66 -10.25 -40.42
CA PHE A 557 -31.75 -8.86 -39.94
C PHE A 557 -30.99 -7.89 -40.85
N GLU A 558 -29.83 -8.27 -41.37
CA GLU A 558 -29.09 -7.47 -42.35
C GLU A 558 -29.88 -7.29 -43.65
N GLN A 559 -30.53 -8.35 -44.14
CA GLN A 559 -31.41 -8.28 -45.30
C GLN A 559 -32.62 -7.36 -45.02
N GLU A 560 -33.23 -7.44 -43.84
CA GLU A 560 -34.35 -6.59 -43.47
C GLU A 560 -33.92 -5.13 -43.30
N ILE A 561 -32.77 -4.86 -42.68
CA ILE A 561 -32.20 -3.51 -42.57
C ILE A 561 -31.92 -2.93 -43.96
N THR A 562 -31.36 -3.72 -44.87
CA THR A 562 -31.11 -3.26 -46.25
C THR A 562 -32.41 -3.09 -47.06
N HIS A 563 -33.45 -3.86 -46.77
CA HIS A 563 -34.79 -3.70 -47.34
C HIS A 563 -35.48 -2.43 -46.82
N LEU A 564 -35.49 -2.21 -45.51
CA LEU A 564 -36.04 -1.01 -44.85
C LEU A 564 -35.31 0.27 -45.27
N ARG A 565 -33.98 0.22 -45.43
CA ARG A 565 -33.19 1.34 -45.98
C ARG A 565 -33.55 1.64 -47.43
N ARG A 566 -33.82 0.62 -48.25
CA ARG A 566 -34.30 0.80 -49.64
C ARG A 566 -35.71 1.42 -49.68
N LEU A 567 -36.60 1.01 -48.78
CA LEU A 567 -37.94 1.60 -48.65
C LEU A 567 -37.88 3.08 -48.22
N HIS A 568 -37.05 3.41 -47.22
CA HIS A 568 -36.84 4.82 -46.83
C HIS A 568 -36.15 5.65 -47.92
N GLY A 569 -35.18 5.08 -48.64
CA GLY A 569 -34.57 5.76 -49.80
C GLY A 569 -35.55 5.96 -50.97
N ALA A 570 -36.54 5.09 -51.12
CA ALA A 570 -37.63 5.26 -52.10
C ALA A 570 -38.66 6.32 -51.66
N GLU A 571 -38.94 6.45 -50.36
CA GLU A 571 -39.77 7.54 -49.82
C GLU A 571 -39.11 8.93 -49.94
N GLU A 572 -37.77 9.02 -49.79
CA GLU A 572 -37.03 10.27 -50.03
C GLU A 572 -37.01 10.66 -51.52
N ALA A 573 -36.92 9.68 -52.44
CA ALA A 573 -37.05 9.92 -53.88
C ALA A 573 -38.48 10.37 -54.27
N GLY A 574 -39.52 9.84 -53.59
CA GLY A 574 -40.91 10.24 -53.81
C GLY A 574 -41.26 11.63 -53.28
N ARG A 575 -40.69 12.05 -52.14
CA ARG A 575 -40.91 13.42 -51.59
C ARG A 575 -40.13 14.50 -52.33
N SER A 576 -39.03 14.15 -53.00
CA SER A 576 -38.20 15.12 -53.75
C SER A 576 -38.77 15.52 -55.11
N GLN A 577 -39.82 14.84 -55.62
CA GLN A 577 -40.43 15.14 -56.92
C GLN A 577 -41.68 16.04 -56.85
N SER A 578 -42.21 16.33 -55.66
CA SER A 578 -43.41 17.19 -55.51
C SER A 578 -43.13 18.70 -55.44
N ALA A 579 -41.85 19.13 -55.44
CA ALA A 579 -41.48 20.55 -55.29
C ALA A 579 -40.85 21.17 -56.56
N LYS A 580 -40.88 20.48 -57.71
CA LYS A 580 -40.35 20.99 -58.99
C LYS A 580 -41.31 20.71 -60.15
N SER A 581 -42.51 21.27 -60.07
CA SER A 581 -43.38 21.48 -61.24
C SER A 581 -44.32 22.64 -60.97
N ASP A 582 -43.75 23.84 -60.87
CA ASP A 582 -44.46 25.11 -61.07
C ASP A 582 -43.41 26.17 -61.50
N ARG A 583 -42.91 26.01 -62.73
CA ARG A 583 -42.44 27.08 -63.62
C ARG A 583 -42.10 26.51 -65.01
N CYS A 584 -42.86 27.00 -65.98
CA CYS A 584 -42.88 26.74 -67.42
C CYS A 584 -43.61 25.48 -67.87
#